data_AF-A0A849WT72-F1
#
_entry.id   AF-A0A849WT72-F1
#
_cell.length_a   1.000
_cell.length_b   1.000
_cell.length_c   1.000
_cell.angle_alpha   90.00
_cell.angle_beta   90.00
_cell.angle_gamma   90.00
#
_symmetry.space_group_name_H-M   'P 1'
#
loop_
_entity.id
_entity.type
_entity.pdbx_description
1 polymer ?
#
loop_
_entity_poly.entity_id
_entity_poly.type
_entity_poly.pdbx_seq_one_letter_code
_entity_poly.pdbx_strand_id
1 'polypeptide(L)'
;MCIGRLIVFAVLLALPSNASAMAVRQFFSDIIDGFSQGAQEPPKDMVDPSSGGCKSCNRGTVVDPPLETLVDAAYRAGNKNSPFQCVDLEIGESRIVDADAHLSPTPVEHKYKLSRTSLTEYEATFNLNFTLAGRGTDPREEMRMRNRVKNCLAVANKALRGPSGETLRLRVQQPGERPAAPEVGIRIENPGLVNHSRGYAADIACPAIIHELLHLMGLVDEYDHSHAYGNDPAPASGYLLDEKKEEATLSRREQAGYDYSCRALGPEDSIMRSSDKAFWKAFGLEQKAAATICSCEMAANTSACHEGLSRALRDGLDQCPPNTSAYDPQVVDLEKIDLSQPQPMRTGPDSVQVVSYSGPLSPDVSLLKPAHFRAITNPGCAVNNEYYICSSDAYKGRGGGTGRENCAIRTPPSACSGKGNHSWIEAR
;
A
#
# COMPACT_ATOMS: atom_id res chain seq x y z
N MET A 1 1.13 -36.95 -19.96
CA MET A 1 2.61 -36.90 -19.93
C MET A 1 3.30 -36.99 -21.29
N CYS A 2 2.65 -37.42 -22.39
CA CYS A 2 3.37 -37.64 -23.67
C CYS A 2 3.61 -36.39 -24.55
N ILE A 3 2.88 -35.28 -24.34
CA ILE A 3 3.02 -34.08 -25.20
C ILE A 3 4.22 -33.21 -24.79
N GLY A 4 4.51 -33.10 -23.48
CA GLY A 4 5.62 -32.28 -22.97
C GLY A 4 7.01 -32.79 -23.39
N ARG A 5 7.20 -34.12 -23.49
CA ARG A 5 8.47 -34.72 -23.94
C ARG A 5 8.75 -34.46 -25.43
N LEU A 6 7.71 -34.31 -26.25
CA LEU A 6 7.87 -34.09 -27.69
C LEU A 6 8.37 -32.67 -28.00
N ILE A 7 7.92 -31.67 -27.23
CA ILE A 7 8.29 -30.25 -27.43
C ILE A 7 9.75 -30.01 -27.03
N VAL A 8 10.21 -30.60 -25.94
CA VAL A 8 11.60 -30.44 -25.47
C VAL A 8 12.60 -31.08 -26.45
N PHE A 9 12.27 -32.24 -27.03
CA PHE A 9 13.10 -32.87 -28.05
C PHE A 9 13.20 -32.05 -29.35
N ALA A 10 12.11 -31.43 -29.79
CA ALA A 10 12.11 -30.59 -30.99
C ALA A 10 12.97 -29.32 -30.81
N VAL A 11 12.96 -28.72 -29.62
CA VAL A 11 13.77 -27.54 -29.30
C VAL A 11 15.27 -27.88 -29.24
N LEU A 12 15.64 -29.06 -28.72
CA LEU A 12 17.04 -29.50 -28.65
C LEU A 12 17.67 -29.77 -30.03
N LEU A 13 16.86 -30.20 -31.00
CA LEU A 13 17.29 -30.46 -32.39
C LEU A 13 17.48 -29.18 -33.22
N ALA A 14 16.87 -28.06 -32.82
CA ALA A 14 16.95 -26.80 -33.54
C ALA A 14 18.16 -25.91 -33.15
N LEU A 15 18.94 -26.29 -32.12
CA LEU A 15 20.05 -25.46 -31.64
C LEU A 15 21.33 -25.66 -32.48
N PRO A 16 22.02 -24.57 -32.89
CA PRO A 16 23.24 -24.62 -33.69
C PRO A 16 24.43 -25.19 -32.91
N SER A 17 25.38 -25.80 -33.61
CA SER A 17 26.53 -26.54 -33.04
C SER A 17 27.67 -25.62 -32.56
N ASN A 18 27.38 -24.59 -31.78
CA ASN A 18 28.41 -23.73 -31.18
C ASN A 18 28.57 -24.00 -29.67
N ALA A 19 29.69 -23.55 -29.11
CA ALA A 19 30.08 -23.85 -27.72
C ALA A 19 29.03 -23.38 -26.69
N SER A 20 28.28 -22.32 -26.98
CA SER A 20 27.19 -21.83 -26.12
C SER A 20 25.97 -22.75 -26.11
N ALA A 21 25.71 -23.48 -27.20
CA ALA A 21 24.60 -24.43 -27.28
C ALA A 21 24.87 -25.76 -26.53
N MET A 22 26.14 -26.13 -26.30
CA MET A 22 26.46 -27.31 -25.50
C MET A 22 26.09 -27.14 -24.02
N ALA A 23 26.32 -25.96 -23.44
CA ALA A 23 25.95 -25.68 -22.04
C ALA A 23 24.42 -25.74 -21.84
N VAL A 24 23.65 -25.24 -22.80
CA VAL A 24 22.19 -25.31 -22.79
C VAL A 24 21.70 -26.75 -22.95
N ARG A 25 22.32 -27.55 -23.83
CA ARG A 25 22.00 -28.98 -23.97
C ARG A 25 22.28 -29.77 -22.69
N GLN A 26 23.39 -29.52 -22.02
CA GLN A 26 23.74 -30.19 -20.77
C GLN A 26 22.72 -29.87 -19.67
N PHE A 27 22.37 -28.59 -19.51
CA PHE A 27 21.38 -28.13 -18.53
C PHE A 27 20.01 -28.81 -18.70
N PHE A 28 19.52 -28.96 -19.93
CA PHE A 28 18.23 -29.63 -20.17
C PHE A 28 18.30 -31.16 -20.02
N SER A 29 19.46 -31.79 -20.28
CA SER A 29 19.66 -33.22 -20.01
C SER A 29 19.54 -33.51 -18.52
N ASP A 30 20.21 -32.70 -17.68
CA ASP A 30 20.22 -32.88 -16.23
C ASP A 30 18.81 -32.71 -15.62
N ILE A 31 17.98 -31.82 -16.18
CA ILE A 31 16.57 -31.65 -15.77
C ILE A 31 15.73 -32.90 -16.12
N ILE A 32 15.91 -33.49 -17.30
CA ILE A 32 15.15 -34.67 -17.73
C ILE A 32 15.48 -35.87 -16.85
N ASP A 33 16.75 -36.06 -16.49
CA ASP A 33 17.20 -37.15 -15.64
C ASP A 33 16.70 -36.99 -14.19
N GLY A 34 16.60 -35.74 -13.69
CA GLY A 34 16.01 -35.44 -12.39
C GLY A 34 14.53 -35.81 -12.27
N PHE A 35 13.75 -35.72 -13.36
CA PHE A 35 12.33 -36.11 -13.36
C PHE A 35 12.10 -37.63 -13.37
N SER A 36 13.13 -38.44 -13.63
CA SER A 36 12.95 -39.89 -13.75
C SER A 36 13.14 -40.67 -12.43
N GLN A 37 13.47 -40.00 -11.32
CA GLN A 37 13.80 -40.66 -10.04
C GLN A 37 12.77 -40.48 -8.91
N GLY A 38 11.62 -39.85 -9.16
CA GLY A 38 10.66 -39.49 -8.10
C GLY A 38 9.25 -40.02 -8.30
N ALA A 39 9.05 -41.34 -8.28
CA ALA A 39 7.71 -41.92 -8.15
C ALA A 39 7.79 -43.22 -7.31
N GLN A 40 7.72 -43.08 -6.00
CA GLN A 40 7.37 -44.20 -5.11
C GLN A 40 5.85 -44.25 -4.96
N GLU A 41 5.27 -45.41 -5.28
CA GLU A 41 3.85 -45.70 -5.06
C GLU A 41 3.52 -45.74 -3.56
N PRO A 42 2.36 -45.22 -3.11
CA PRO A 42 1.92 -45.38 -1.73
C PRO A 42 1.41 -46.82 -1.50
N PRO A 43 1.62 -47.37 -0.29
CA PRO A 43 1.10 -48.69 0.04
C PRO A 43 -0.43 -48.63 0.19
N LYS A 44 -1.10 -49.53 -0.54
CA LYS A 44 -2.48 -49.93 -0.29
C LYS A 44 -2.45 -50.86 0.92
N ASP A 45 -3.22 -50.53 1.96
CA ASP A 45 -4.03 -51.45 2.77
C ASP A 45 -4.49 -50.76 4.06
N MET A 46 -5.82 -50.64 4.24
CA MET A 46 -6.54 -51.06 5.44
C MET A 46 -8.02 -50.70 5.31
N VAL A 47 -8.82 -51.75 5.12
CA VAL A 47 -10.27 -51.79 5.33
C VAL A 47 -10.48 -52.41 6.72
N ASP A 48 -11.26 -51.77 7.58
CA ASP A 48 -11.98 -52.44 8.66
C ASP A 48 -13.35 -51.78 8.88
N PRO A 49 -14.47 -52.52 8.73
CA PRO A 49 -15.81 -52.06 9.06
C PRO A 49 -16.25 -52.64 10.41
N SER A 50 -16.33 -51.82 11.45
CA SER A 50 -17.02 -52.22 12.68
C SER A 50 -17.94 -51.13 13.20
N SER A 51 -19.22 -51.40 13.01
CA SER A 51 -20.41 -50.84 13.64
C SER A 51 -20.32 -50.74 15.16
N GLY A 52 -20.67 -49.58 15.72
CA GLY A 52 -20.95 -49.39 17.15
C GLY A 52 -21.90 -48.22 17.37
N GLY A 53 -23.06 -48.49 17.96
CA GLY A 53 -24.25 -47.64 17.93
C GLY A 53 -24.18 -46.35 18.75
N CYS A 54 -24.88 -45.33 18.25
CA CYS A 54 -25.08 -44.06 18.95
C CYS A 54 -26.42 -44.09 19.70
N LYS A 55 -26.38 -44.40 21.00
CA LYS A 55 -27.44 -44.05 21.96
C LYS A 55 -27.05 -42.72 22.61
N SER A 56 -28.04 -41.83 22.74
CA SER A 56 -27.99 -40.49 23.38
C SER A 56 -27.84 -39.31 22.41
N CYS A 57 -28.98 -38.80 21.93
CA CYS A 57 -29.09 -37.43 21.44
C CYS A 57 -29.17 -36.49 22.65
N ASN A 58 -28.02 -36.15 23.22
CA ASN A 58 -27.93 -34.94 24.05
C ASN A 58 -28.02 -33.73 23.12
N ARG A 59 -28.84 -32.73 23.48
CA ARG A 59 -28.81 -31.38 22.88
C ARG A 59 -27.41 -30.79 23.13
N GLY A 60 -26.50 -31.07 22.21
CA GLY A 60 -25.21 -30.41 22.15
C GLY A 60 -25.45 -28.93 21.88
N THR A 61 -24.84 -28.09 22.71
CA THR A 61 -24.52 -26.71 22.35
C THR A 61 -23.94 -26.71 20.94
N VAL A 62 -24.59 -25.99 20.03
CA VAL A 62 -24.03 -25.71 18.70
C VAL A 62 -22.77 -24.89 18.94
N VAL A 63 -21.62 -25.59 18.95
CA VAL A 63 -20.33 -24.93 18.88
C VAL A 63 -20.21 -24.53 17.42
N ASP A 64 -20.37 -23.25 17.13
CA ASP A 64 -20.09 -22.74 15.80
C ASP A 64 -18.70 -23.23 15.37
N PRO A 65 -18.55 -23.80 14.16
CA PRO A 65 -17.26 -24.26 13.70
C PRO A 65 -16.29 -23.06 13.74
N PRO A 66 -15.04 -23.26 14.19
CA PRO A 66 -14.07 -22.18 14.24
C PRO A 66 -13.97 -21.51 12.87
N LEU A 67 -13.99 -20.17 12.82
CA LEU A 67 -13.97 -19.41 11.57
C LEU A 67 -12.81 -19.80 10.65
N GLU A 68 -11.71 -20.35 11.19
CA GLU A 68 -10.65 -21.01 10.43
C GLU A 68 -11.21 -22.04 9.44
N THR A 69 -12.15 -22.92 9.82
CA THR A 69 -12.73 -23.89 8.90
C THR A 69 -13.75 -23.27 7.94
N LEU A 70 -14.37 -22.13 8.22
CA LEU A 70 -15.31 -21.48 7.30
C LEU A 70 -14.62 -20.57 6.28
N VAL A 71 -13.58 -19.84 6.68
CA VAL A 71 -12.76 -19.05 5.76
C VAL A 71 -11.90 -19.99 4.93
N ASP A 72 -11.22 -21.00 5.51
CA ASP A 72 -10.52 -22.00 4.71
C ASP A 72 -11.48 -22.84 3.87
N ALA A 73 -12.68 -23.22 4.33
CA ALA A 73 -13.60 -24.00 3.49
C ALA A 73 -14.21 -23.14 2.37
N ALA A 74 -14.57 -21.88 2.60
CA ALA A 74 -15.05 -21.00 1.54
C ALA A 74 -13.93 -20.63 0.55
N TYR A 75 -12.69 -20.47 1.02
CA TYR A 75 -11.52 -20.28 0.16
C TYR A 75 -11.15 -21.55 -0.63
N ARG A 76 -11.10 -22.71 0.04
CA ARG A 76 -10.68 -23.99 -0.56
C ARG A 76 -11.77 -24.71 -1.34
N ALA A 77 -13.05 -24.41 -1.10
CA ALA A 77 -14.15 -24.97 -1.88
C ALA A 77 -14.16 -24.49 -3.35
N GLY A 78 -13.16 -23.71 -3.78
CA GLY A 78 -12.89 -23.51 -5.18
C GLY A 78 -14.07 -22.83 -5.87
N ASN A 79 -14.65 -21.82 -5.23
CA ASN A 79 -15.53 -20.92 -5.95
C ASN A 79 -14.66 -20.26 -7.03
N LYS A 80 -14.75 -20.78 -8.26
CA LYS A 80 -14.03 -20.29 -9.45
C LYS A 80 -14.35 -18.82 -9.77
N ASN A 81 -15.29 -18.21 -9.04
CA ASN A 81 -15.64 -16.82 -9.14
C ASN A 81 -15.15 -15.97 -7.95
N SER A 82 -14.39 -16.53 -7.00
CA SER A 82 -13.76 -15.73 -5.95
C SER A 82 -12.72 -14.78 -6.58
N PRO A 83 -12.75 -13.48 -6.25
CA PRO A 83 -11.72 -12.53 -6.71
C PRO A 83 -10.33 -12.82 -6.13
N PHE A 84 -10.23 -13.75 -5.17
CA PHE A 84 -9.01 -14.06 -4.42
C PHE A 84 -8.50 -15.47 -4.64
N GLN A 85 -8.57 -15.97 -5.87
CA GLN A 85 -7.91 -17.24 -6.18
C GLN A 85 -6.41 -17.12 -5.93
N CYS A 86 -5.90 -17.94 -5.02
CA CYS A 86 -4.48 -18.07 -4.76
C CYS A 86 -3.80 -18.73 -5.96
N VAL A 87 -3.41 -17.90 -6.92
CA VAL A 87 -2.73 -18.30 -8.15
C VAL A 87 -1.58 -17.32 -8.35
N ASP A 88 -0.38 -17.88 -8.52
CA ASP A 88 0.79 -17.13 -8.97
C ASP A 88 0.60 -16.76 -10.44
N LEU A 89 0.73 -15.48 -10.76
CA LEU A 89 0.67 -15.02 -12.14
C LEU A 89 1.90 -15.50 -12.92
N GLU A 90 1.69 -16.01 -14.12
CA GLU A 90 2.74 -16.22 -15.10
C GLU A 90 3.23 -14.88 -15.69
N ILE A 91 4.43 -14.85 -16.28
CA ILE A 91 4.93 -13.64 -16.93
C ILE A 91 4.03 -13.28 -18.12
N GLY A 92 3.56 -12.04 -18.15
CA GLY A 92 2.60 -11.54 -19.13
C GLY A 92 1.13 -11.78 -18.74
N GLU A 93 0.87 -12.53 -17.67
CA GLU A 93 -0.48 -12.73 -17.16
C GLU A 93 -0.94 -11.52 -16.35
N SER A 94 -2.26 -11.30 -16.34
CA SER A 94 -2.91 -10.32 -15.49
C SER A 94 -4.19 -10.87 -14.87
N ARG A 95 -4.52 -10.40 -13.68
CA ARG A 95 -5.75 -10.69 -12.95
C ARG A 95 -6.43 -9.40 -12.53
N ILE A 96 -7.74 -9.34 -12.71
CA ILE A 96 -8.58 -8.29 -12.14
C ILE A 96 -8.94 -8.70 -10.72
N VAL A 97 -8.58 -7.89 -9.73
CA VAL A 97 -8.96 -8.06 -8.33
C VAL A 97 -10.04 -7.02 -8.04
N ASP A 98 -11.27 -7.50 -7.95
CA ASP A 98 -12.47 -6.70 -7.73
C ASP A 98 -13.30 -7.33 -6.61
N ALA A 99 -13.08 -6.84 -5.39
CA ALA A 99 -13.75 -7.32 -4.20
C ALA A 99 -14.16 -6.16 -3.32
N ASP A 100 -15.43 -6.13 -2.94
CA ASP A 100 -15.91 -5.21 -1.92
C ASP A 100 -15.38 -5.62 -0.54
N ALA A 101 -15.38 -4.69 0.41
CA ALA A 101 -14.85 -4.89 1.77
C ALA A 101 -15.43 -6.13 2.50
N HIS A 102 -16.68 -6.51 2.22
CA HIS A 102 -17.32 -7.68 2.86
C HIS A 102 -16.91 -9.03 2.24
N LEU A 103 -16.32 -9.01 1.03
CA LEU A 103 -15.78 -10.20 0.36
C LEU A 103 -14.26 -10.30 0.52
N SER A 104 -13.63 -9.19 0.91
CA SER A 104 -12.20 -9.09 1.13
C SER A 104 -11.74 -9.91 2.34
N PRO A 105 -10.53 -10.49 2.30
CA PRO A 105 -9.91 -11.09 3.49
C PRO A 105 -9.56 -10.05 4.55
N THR A 106 -9.61 -8.76 4.21
CA THR A 106 -9.47 -7.63 5.13
C THR A 106 -10.78 -6.81 5.14
N PRO A 107 -11.02 -5.96 6.14
CA PRO A 107 -12.19 -5.07 6.18
C PRO A 107 -12.16 -3.92 5.16
N VAL A 108 -11.23 -3.91 4.20
CA VAL A 108 -11.16 -2.92 3.12
C VAL A 108 -11.30 -3.60 1.76
N GLU A 109 -11.71 -2.84 0.76
CA GLU A 109 -11.91 -3.36 -0.60
C GLU A 109 -10.60 -3.62 -1.36
N HIS A 110 -10.68 -4.40 -2.43
CA HIS A 110 -9.62 -4.56 -3.42
C HIS A 110 -10.17 -4.20 -4.80
N LYS A 111 -9.62 -3.15 -5.43
CA LYS A 111 -10.08 -2.63 -6.72
C LYS A 111 -8.88 -2.26 -7.61
N TYR A 112 -8.26 -3.27 -8.21
CA TYR A 112 -7.10 -3.08 -9.09
C TYR A 112 -6.93 -4.21 -10.10
N LYS A 113 -6.13 -3.98 -11.15
CA LYS A 113 -5.62 -5.04 -12.02
C LYS A 113 -4.16 -5.30 -11.69
N LEU A 114 -3.81 -6.53 -11.35
CA LEU A 114 -2.43 -6.95 -11.14
C LEU A 114 -1.91 -7.65 -12.38
N SER A 115 -0.71 -7.30 -12.83
CA SER A 115 -0.02 -7.97 -13.94
C SER A 115 1.39 -8.34 -13.51
N ARG A 116 1.92 -9.46 -13.99
CA ARG A 116 3.33 -9.81 -13.80
C ARG A 116 4.10 -9.52 -15.08
N THR A 117 4.93 -8.49 -15.09
CA THR A 117 5.62 -8.02 -16.32
C THR A 117 6.95 -8.72 -16.54
N SER A 118 7.57 -9.23 -15.47
CA SER A 118 8.80 -10.03 -15.55
C SER A 118 8.89 -11.02 -14.37
N LEU A 119 10.02 -11.73 -14.26
CA LEU A 119 10.25 -12.63 -13.12
C LEU A 119 10.17 -11.89 -11.77
N THR A 120 10.62 -10.64 -11.73
CA THR A 120 10.81 -9.84 -10.51
C THR A 120 9.98 -8.55 -10.53
N GLU A 121 9.07 -8.36 -11.48
CA GLU A 121 8.29 -7.13 -11.60
C GLU A 121 6.79 -7.41 -11.73
N TYR A 122 6.02 -6.70 -10.91
CA TYR A 122 4.57 -6.67 -10.91
C TYR A 122 4.10 -5.25 -11.22
N GLU A 123 2.98 -5.10 -11.93
CA GLU A 123 2.28 -3.84 -12.15
C GLU A 123 0.86 -3.91 -11.58
N ALA A 124 0.53 -3.02 -10.65
CA ALA A 124 -0.84 -2.78 -10.20
C ALA A 124 -1.40 -1.53 -10.89
N THR A 125 -2.48 -1.72 -11.64
CA THR A 125 -3.17 -0.66 -12.39
C THR A 125 -4.50 -0.31 -11.71
N PHE A 126 -4.75 0.99 -11.53
CA PHE A 126 -5.99 1.54 -10.98
C PHE A 126 -6.78 2.32 -12.03
N ASN A 127 -8.10 2.14 -12.09
CA ASN A 127 -8.99 2.94 -12.91
C ASN A 127 -9.68 4.01 -12.05
N LEU A 128 -8.97 5.12 -11.79
CA LEU A 128 -9.45 6.18 -10.91
C LEU A 128 -10.34 7.17 -11.68
N ASN A 129 -11.50 7.47 -11.12
CA ASN A 129 -12.46 8.47 -11.60
C ASN A 129 -12.63 9.56 -10.54
N PHE A 130 -12.19 10.80 -10.83
CA PHE A 130 -12.23 11.89 -9.84
C PHE A 130 -13.45 12.79 -10.03
N THR A 131 -14.13 13.14 -8.93
CA THR A 131 -15.33 14.00 -8.93
C THR A 131 -15.24 15.06 -7.83
N LEU A 132 -15.76 16.27 -8.05
CA LEU A 132 -15.76 17.30 -7.00
C LEU A 132 -16.89 17.05 -5.99
N ALA A 133 -16.60 17.22 -4.69
CA ALA A 133 -17.61 17.15 -3.64
C ALA A 133 -18.79 18.09 -3.92
N GLY A 134 -19.97 17.51 -4.13
CA GLY A 134 -21.23 18.25 -4.33
C GLY A 134 -21.38 18.99 -5.66
N ARG A 135 -20.44 18.88 -6.60
CA ARG A 135 -20.44 19.65 -7.86
C ARG A 135 -20.28 18.82 -9.14
N GLY A 136 -20.33 17.49 -9.05
CA GLY A 136 -20.13 16.61 -10.21
C GLY A 136 -18.69 16.62 -10.72
N THR A 137 -18.46 16.19 -11.97
CA THR A 137 -17.11 16.16 -12.57
C THR A 137 -16.74 17.52 -13.15
N ASP A 138 -15.65 18.12 -12.67
CA ASP A 138 -14.96 19.23 -13.34
C ASP A 138 -13.72 18.67 -14.05
N PRO A 139 -13.67 18.67 -15.39
CA PRO A 139 -12.54 18.11 -16.15
C PRO A 139 -11.18 18.73 -15.79
N ARG A 140 -11.14 20.00 -15.34
CA ARG A 140 -9.89 20.67 -14.97
C ARG A 140 -9.35 20.12 -13.65
N GLU A 141 -10.21 20.04 -12.63
CA GLU A 141 -9.82 19.51 -11.32
C GLU A 141 -9.56 18.00 -11.38
N GLU A 142 -10.33 17.24 -12.17
CA GLU A 142 -10.06 15.83 -12.45
C GLU A 142 -8.66 15.65 -13.06
N MET A 143 -8.34 16.42 -14.10
CA MET A 143 -7.03 16.37 -14.76
C MET A 143 -5.90 16.76 -13.81
N ARG A 144 -6.11 17.80 -12.99
CA ARG A 144 -5.13 18.25 -11.98
C ARG A 144 -4.84 17.16 -10.97
N MET A 145 -5.87 16.56 -10.38
CA MET A 145 -5.72 15.47 -9.40
C MET A 145 -5.07 14.23 -10.04
N ARG A 146 -5.52 13.84 -11.24
CA ARG A 146 -4.93 12.73 -11.99
C ARG A 146 -3.44 12.93 -12.26
N ASN A 147 -3.03 14.14 -12.65
CA ASN A 147 -1.63 14.48 -12.85
C ASN A 147 -0.83 14.45 -11.55
N ARG A 148 -1.41 14.95 -10.44
CA ARG A 148 -0.76 14.86 -9.11
C ARG A 148 -0.51 13.41 -8.72
N VAL A 149 -1.51 12.53 -8.86
CA VAL A 149 -1.34 11.09 -8.57
C VAL A 149 -0.26 10.49 -9.48
N LYS A 150 -0.30 10.73 -10.80
CA LYS A 150 0.73 10.22 -11.73
C LYS A 150 2.15 10.68 -11.36
N ASN A 151 2.32 11.94 -10.98
CA ASN A 151 3.62 12.48 -10.56
C ASN A 151 4.09 11.81 -9.26
N CYS A 152 3.20 11.64 -8.29
CA CYS A 152 3.50 10.92 -7.06
C CYS A 152 3.93 9.47 -7.32
N LEU A 153 3.20 8.75 -8.17
CA LEU A 153 3.53 7.37 -8.54
C LEU A 153 4.92 7.27 -9.21
N ALA A 154 5.32 8.26 -10.02
CA ALA A 154 6.65 8.28 -10.62
C ALA A 154 7.79 8.33 -9.59
N VAL A 155 7.55 8.92 -8.42
CA VAL A 155 8.48 8.93 -7.28
C VAL A 155 8.37 7.62 -6.50
N ALA A 156 7.16 7.28 -6.04
CA ALA A 156 6.91 6.14 -5.17
C ALA A 156 7.36 4.79 -5.77
N ASN A 157 7.18 4.61 -7.08
CA ASN A 157 7.56 3.36 -7.78
C ASN A 157 9.05 3.00 -7.67
N LYS A 158 9.92 3.92 -7.25
CA LYS A 158 11.35 3.65 -7.02
C LYS A 158 11.60 2.89 -5.71
N ALA A 159 10.63 2.89 -4.79
CA ALA A 159 10.76 2.38 -3.43
C ALA A 159 9.71 1.30 -3.06
N LEU A 160 8.91 0.82 -4.01
CA LEU A 160 7.94 -0.25 -3.78
C LEU A 160 8.56 -1.61 -4.11
N ARG A 161 9.17 -2.25 -3.11
CA ARG A 161 9.90 -3.52 -3.26
C ARG A 161 9.32 -4.64 -2.40
N GLY A 162 9.43 -5.85 -2.92
CA GLY A 162 9.20 -7.10 -2.19
C GLY A 162 10.44 -7.55 -1.42
N PRO A 163 10.29 -8.59 -0.57
CA PRO A 163 11.36 -9.07 0.31
C PRO A 163 12.54 -9.69 -0.44
N SER A 164 12.36 -10.19 -1.66
CA SER A 164 13.43 -10.78 -2.47
C SER A 164 13.98 -9.79 -3.51
N GLY A 165 13.67 -8.50 -3.36
CA GLY A 165 14.05 -7.45 -4.30
C GLY A 165 13.12 -7.32 -5.52
N GLU A 166 11.99 -8.01 -5.54
CA GLU A 166 10.94 -7.81 -6.54
C GLU A 166 10.44 -6.36 -6.50
N THR A 167 9.91 -5.85 -7.60
CA THR A 167 9.38 -4.49 -7.69
C THR A 167 7.88 -4.51 -7.97
N LEU A 168 7.14 -3.65 -7.27
CA LEU A 168 5.75 -3.36 -7.57
C LEU A 168 5.64 -1.96 -8.17
N ARG A 169 5.13 -1.88 -9.40
CA ARG A 169 4.83 -0.62 -10.07
C ARG A 169 3.35 -0.31 -9.95
N LEU A 170 3.02 0.86 -9.41
CA LEU A 170 1.66 1.40 -9.42
C LEU A 170 1.45 2.28 -10.65
N ARG A 171 0.27 2.18 -11.27
CA ARG A 171 -0.10 2.96 -12.44
C ARG A 171 -1.57 3.36 -12.41
N VAL A 172 -1.88 4.58 -12.86
CA VAL A 172 -3.26 4.98 -13.18
C VAL A 172 -3.54 4.65 -14.65
N GLN A 173 -4.59 3.89 -14.89
CA GLN A 173 -5.07 3.53 -16.21
C GLN A 173 -5.41 4.77 -17.04
N GLN A 174 -5.11 4.74 -18.33
CA GLN A 174 -5.55 5.79 -19.24
C GLN A 174 -6.99 5.53 -19.70
N PRO A 175 -7.80 6.58 -19.97
CA PRO A 175 -9.13 6.41 -20.52
C PRO A 175 -9.14 5.54 -21.79
N GLY A 176 -10.00 4.52 -21.83
CA GLY A 176 -10.16 3.61 -22.98
C GLY A 176 -9.19 2.43 -23.03
N GLU A 177 -8.20 2.36 -22.13
CA GLU A 177 -7.28 1.22 -22.06
C GLU A 177 -8.02 -0.09 -21.68
N ARG A 178 -7.59 -1.24 -22.23
CA ARG A 178 -8.16 -2.58 -21.94
C ARG A 178 -7.08 -3.64 -21.68
N PRO A 179 -7.35 -4.68 -20.86
CA PRO A 179 -8.54 -4.83 -20.01
C PRO A 179 -8.55 -3.78 -18.90
N ALA A 180 -9.73 -3.24 -18.62
CA ALA A 180 -9.89 -2.19 -17.64
C ALA A 180 -9.79 -2.77 -16.22
N ALA A 181 -9.03 -2.09 -15.37
CA ALA A 181 -9.12 -2.28 -13.93
C ALA A 181 -10.50 -1.83 -13.43
N PRO A 182 -10.97 -2.33 -12.27
CA PRO A 182 -12.23 -1.90 -11.67
C PRO A 182 -12.23 -0.39 -11.44
N GLU A 183 -13.33 0.28 -11.79
CA GLU A 183 -13.44 1.72 -11.59
C GLU A 183 -13.54 2.06 -10.11
N VAL A 184 -12.78 3.07 -9.69
CA VAL A 184 -12.81 3.61 -8.33
C VAL A 184 -13.13 5.09 -8.40
N GLY A 185 -14.34 5.45 -7.98
CA GLY A 185 -14.72 6.84 -7.75
C GLY A 185 -14.00 7.42 -6.54
N ILE A 186 -13.27 8.52 -6.76
CA ILE A 186 -12.58 9.32 -5.74
C ILE A 186 -13.19 10.71 -5.72
N ARG A 187 -13.68 11.14 -4.55
CA ARG A 187 -14.17 12.50 -4.36
C ARG A 187 -12.99 13.43 -4.06
N ILE A 188 -12.91 14.54 -4.77
CA ILE A 188 -12.00 15.63 -4.46
C ILE A 188 -12.71 16.52 -3.44
N GLU A 189 -12.15 16.54 -2.24
CA GLU A 189 -12.63 17.29 -1.08
C GLU A 189 -11.99 18.68 -1.03
N ASN A 190 -12.50 19.54 -0.15
CA ASN A 190 -11.83 20.80 0.15
C ASN A 190 -10.42 20.56 0.73
N PRO A 191 -9.47 21.49 0.50
CA PRO A 191 -8.14 21.43 1.11
C PRO A 191 -8.18 21.25 2.63
N GLY A 192 -7.22 20.49 3.17
CA GLY A 192 -7.07 20.24 4.61
C GLY A 192 -8.12 19.30 5.24
N LEU A 193 -9.02 18.71 4.45
CA LEU A 193 -9.91 17.65 4.95
C LEU A 193 -9.15 16.31 5.08
N VAL A 194 -9.66 15.44 5.96
CA VAL A 194 -9.09 14.11 6.18
C VAL A 194 -9.20 13.28 4.91
N ASN A 195 -8.09 12.68 4.50
CA ASN A 195 -8.03 11.79 3.34
C ASN A 195 -8.56 10.40 3.70
N HIS A 196 -9.13 9.73 2.71
CA HIS A 196 -9.48 8.31 2.76
C HIS A 196 -9.50 7.74 1.33
N SER A 197 -9.61 6.41 1.20
CA SER A 197 -9.49 5.69 -0.08
C SER A 197 -10.51 6.08 -1.16
N ARG A 198 -11.54 6.86 -0.77
CA ARG A 198 -12.63 7.37 -1.63
C ARG A 198 -12.75 8.90 -1.64
N GLY A 199 -11.88 9.61 -0.91
CA GLY A 199 -11.98 11.04 -0.69
C GLY A 199 -10.61 11.66 -0.48
N TYR A 200 -10.14 12.45 -1.44
CA TYR A 200 -8.84 13.09 -1.41
C TYR A 200 -9.03 14.58 -1.22
N ALA A 201 -8.38 15.18 -0.24
CA ALA A 201 -8.27 16.62 -0.15
C ALA A 201 -7.69 17.19 -1.45
N ALA A 202 -8.18 18.36 -1.88
CA ALA A 202 -7.66 19.02 -3.08
C ALA A 202 -6.18 19.40 -2.99
N ASP A 203 -5.56 19.28 -1.82
CA ASP A 203 -4.15 19.44 -1.50
C ASP A 203 -3.49 18.15 -0.96
N ILE A 204 -4.10 16.96 -1.15
CA ILE A 204 -3.57 15.67 -0.66
C ILE A 204 -2.09 15.45 -0.97
N ALA A 205 -1.35 14.94 0.02
CA ALA A 205 0.07 14.63 -0.07
C ALA A 205 0.43 13.36 -0.79
N CYS A 206 1.64 13.33 -1.38
CA CYS A 206 2.11 12.14 -2.08
C CYS A 206 2.17 10.90 -1.16
N PRO A 207 2.72 10.97 0.07
CA PRO A 207 2.65 9.84 0.99
C PRO A 207 1.21 9.40 1.28
N ALA A 208 0.29 10.34 1.47
CA ALA A 208 -1.14 10.06 1.64
C ALA A 208 -1.76 9.42 0.39
N ILE A 209 -1.49 9.91 -0.83
CA ILE A 209 -1.94 9.30 -2.08
C ILE A 209 -1.51 7.82 -2.13
N ILE A 210 -0.25 7.51 -1.80
CA ILE A 210 0.23 6.12 -1.79
C ILE A 210 -0.50 5.29 -0.75
N HIS A 211 -0.65 5.80 0.48
CA HIS A 211 -1.41 5.16 1.55
C HIS A 211 -2.85 4.84 1.11
N GLU A 212 -3.56 5.82 0.55
CA GLU A 212 -4.93 5.64 0.09
C GLU A 212 -5.05 4.66 -1.09
N LEU A 213 -4.08 4.65 -2.01
CA LEU A 213 -4.05 3.67 -3.09
C LEU A 213 -3.81 2.25 -2.57
N LEU A 214 -3.00 2.10 -1.52
CA LEU A 214 -2.73 0.80 -0.90
C LEU A 214 -3.96 0.24 -0.17
N HIS A 215 -4.84 1.09 0.36
CA HIS A 215 -6.16 0.65 0.82
C HIS A 215 -6.98 0.01 -0.30
N LEU A 216 -6.96 0.57 -1.51
CA LEU A 216 -7.63 -0.03 -2.67
C LEU A 216 -6.99 -1.35 -3.11
N MET A 217 -5.87 -1.75 -2.52
CA MET A 217 -5.22 -3.04 -2.75
C MET A 217 -5.42 -4.03 -1.60
N GLY A 218 -6.23 -3.68 -0.60
CA GLY A 218 -6.50 -4.54 0.54
C GLY A 218 -5.65 -4.30 1.78
N LEU A 219 -4.85 -3.24 1.81
CA LEU A 219 -4.06 -2.92 2.99
C LEU A 219 -4.89 -2.15 4.00
N VAL A 220 -4.77 -2.46 5.29
CA VAL A 220 -5.49 -1.75 6.36
C VAL A 220 -4.59 -0.75 7.06
N ASP A 221 -5.19 0.20 7.77
CA ASP A 221 -4.45 1.08 8.67
C ASP A 221 -3.75 0.30 9.78
N GLU A 222 -2.52 0.71 10.08
CA GLU A 222 -1.62 0.11 11.07
C GLU A 222 -1.23 1.08 12.19
N TYR A 223 -1.91 2.21 12.28
CA TYR A 223 -1.70 3.21 13.32
C TYR A 223 -2.71 3.09 14.46
N ASP A 224 -2.31 3.62 15.62
CA ASP A 224 -3.18 3.73 16.77
C ASP A 224 -4.23 4.81 16.52
N HIS A 225 -5.50 4.43 16.66
CA HIS A 225 -6.63 5.29 16.31
C HIS A 225 -6.75 6.52 17.22
N SER A 226 -6.08 6.52 18.37
CA SER A 226 -5.91 7.69 19.24
C SER A 226 -5.41 8.94 18.49
N HIS A 227 -4.71 8.77 17.35
CA HIS A 227 -4.16 9.87 16.55
C HIS A 227 -5.07 10.34 15.39
N ALA A 228 -6.07 9.54 14.97
CA ALA A 228 -6.85 9.84 13.76
C ALA A 228 -7.91 10.93 13.94
N TYR A 229 -8.35 11.18 15.17
CA TYR A 229 -9.37 12.19 15.48
C TYR A 229 -8.79 13.43 16.15
N GLY A 230 -7.74 13.99 15.53
CA GLY A 230 -7.49 15.44 15.54
C GLY A 230 -7.22 16.08 16.90
N ASN A 231 -6.32 15.51 17.69
CA ASN A 231 -5.66 16.24 18.78
C ASN A 231 -4.18 16.51 18.50
N ASP A 232 -3.61 16.05 17.38
CA ASP A 232 -2.46 16.76 16.82
C ASP A 232 -3.04 17.97 16.09
N PRO A 233 -2.83 19.19 16.59
CA PRO A 233 -3.30 20.39 15.92
C PRO A 233 -2.74 20.35 14.51
N ALA A 234 -3.61 20.49 13.51
CA ALA A 234 -3.21 20.62 12.12
C ALA A 234 -1.97 21.54 12.05
N PRO A 235 -0.82 21.08 11.54
CA PRO A 235 0.34 21.95 11.45
C PRO A 235 -0.04 23.12 10.55
N ALA A 236 -0.11 24.32 11.15
CA ALA A 236 -0.23 25.62 10.48
C ALA A 236 -1.59 26.06 9.89
N SER A 237 -2.74 25.60 10.39
CA SER A 237 -3.95 26.46 10.33
C SER A 237 -4.03 27.23 11.65
N GLY A 238 -3.58 28.48 11.68
CA GLY A 238 -3.47 29.32 12.88
C GLY A 238 -4.79 29.70 13.58
N TYR A 239 -5.77 28.81 13.58
CA TYR A 239 -6.97 28.93 14.39
C TYR A 239 -6.70 28.33 15.77
N LEU A 240 -6.42 29.21 16.73
CA LEU A 240 -6.47 28.88 18.16
C LEU A 240 -7.88 28.39 18.47
N LEU A 241 -8.03 27.08 18.68
CA LEU A 241 -9.24 26.53 19.27
C LEU A 241 -9.27 26.97 20.75
N ASP A 242 -10.46 27.34 21.22
CA ASP A 242 -10.71 27.75 22.60
C ASP A 242 -10.38 26.59 23.56
N GLU A 243 -9.28 26.71 24.31
CA GLU A 243 -8.70 25.69 25.21
C GLU A 243 -9.75 25.04 26.14
N LYS A 244 -10.80 25.77 26.51
CA LYS A 244 -11.88 25.26 27.39
C LYS A 244 -12.86 24.32 26.70
N LYS A 245 -13.04 24.44 25.38
CA LYS A 245 -13.84 23.48 24.61
C LYS A 245 -13.08 22.19 24.35
N GLU A 246 -11.75 22.27 24.27
CA GLU A 246 -10.88 21.11 24.06
C GLU A 246 -10.91 20.17 25.27
N GLU A 247 -10.76 20.70 26.48
CA GLU A 247 -10.76 19.91 27.73
C GLU A 247 -12.12 19.21 28.01
N ALA A 248 -13.24 19.89 27.70
CA ALA A 248 -14.58 19.32 27.82
C ALA A 248 -14.88 18.26 26.74
N THR A 249 -14.23 18.35 25.57
CA THR A 249 -14.40 17.39 24.46
C THR A 249 -13.50 16.17 24.66
N LEU A 250 -12.27 16.39 25.16
CA LEU A 250 -11.32 15.35 25.56
C LEU A 250 -11.90 14.45 26.66
N SER A 251 -12.39 15.02 27.76
CA SER A 251 -12.95 14.22 28.87
C SER A 251 -14.19 13.43 28.47
N ARG A 252 -15.04 13.95 27.57
CA ARG A 252 -16.18 13.21 27.02
C ARG A 252 -15.76 12.11 26.05
N ARG A 253 -14.68 12.29 25.28
CA ARG A 253 -14.17 11.28 24.33
C ARG A 253 -13.45 10.15 25.04
N GLU A 254 -12.64 10.45 26.06
CA GLU A 254 -12.05 9.44 26.95
C GLU A 254 -13.15 8.64 27.66
N GLN A 255 -14.23 9.30 28.11
CA GLN A 255 -15.38 8.61 28.71
C GLN A 255 -16.23 7.83 27.70
N ALA A 256 -16.27 8.24 26.43
CA ALA A 256 -17.10 7.61 25.41
C ALA A 256 -16.45 6.38 24.74
N GLY A 257 -15.17 6.11 24.96
CA GLY A 257 -14.53 4.85 24.57
C GLY A 257 -14.63 4.53 23.07
N TYR A 258 -14.64 5.53 22.19
CA TYR A 258 -14.65 5.37 20.73
C TYR A 258 -13.26 5.04 20.18
N ASP A 259 -12.60 4.06 20.77
CA ASP A 259 -11.29 3.62 20.33
C ASP A 259 -11.46 2.43 19.41
N TYR A 260 -11.08 2.56 18.14
CA TYR A 260 -10.92 1.45 17.19
C TYR A 260 -9.64 0.66 17.57
N SER A 261 -9.64 0.12 18.79
CA SER A 261 -8.47 -0.46 19.47
C SER A 261 -8.10 -1.86 18.97
N CYS A 262 -8.83 -2.43 18.00
CA CYS A 262 -8.52 -3.74 17.46
C CYS A 262 -7.46 -3.71 16.34
N ARG A 263 -6.93 -2.54 15.97
CA ARG A 263 -5.87 -2.40 14.96
C ARG A 263 -4.59 -3.10 15.41
N ALA A 264 -4.07 -3.99 14.57
CA ALA A 264 -2.69 -4.43 14.71
C ALA A 264 -1.77 -3.28 14.32
N LEU A 265 -0.91 -2.86 15.25
CA LEU A 265 0.06 -1.82 14.98
C LEU A 265 1.19 -2.37 14.13
N GLY A 266 1.43 -1.74 12.99
CA GLY A 266 2.59 -2.01 12.14
C GLY A 266 3.88 -1.42 12.72
N PRO A 267 5.04 -1.68 12.09
CA PRO A 267 6.27 -0.96 12.43
C PRO A 267 6.13 0.53 12.10
N GLU A 268 6.85 1.40 12.82
CA GLU A 268 6.73 2.87 12.66
C GLU A 268 7.03 3.38 11.26
N ASP A 269 7.82 2.63 10.50
CA ASP A 269 8.19 2.93 9.12
C ASP A 269 7.33 2.16 8.11
N SER A 270 6.16 1.66 8.52
CA SER A 270 5.12 1.16 7.63
C SER A 270 4.35 2.32 7.02
N ILE A 271 4.20 2.33 5.69
CA ILE A 271 3.36 3.31 4.99
C ILE A 271 1.91 3.29 5.49
N MET A 272 1.45 2.15 6.00
CA MET A 272 0.10 1.99 6.56
C MET A 272 -0.01 2.46 8.01
N ARG A 273 1.11 2.68 8.72
CA ARG A 273 1.14 3.25 10.08
C ARG A 273 1.48 4.73 10.07
N SER A 274 2.51 5.13 9.35
CA SER A 274 2.92 6.52 9.24
C SER A 274 3.39 6.74 7.82
N SER A 275 2.46 7.15 6.96
CA SER A 275 2.68 7.29 5.53
C SER A 275 3.84 8.24 5.24
N ASP A 276 3.86 9.39 5.90
CA ASP A 276 4.97 10.34 5.81
C ASP A 276 6.27 9.70 6.24
N LYS A 277 6.39 9.23 7.49
CA LYS A 277 7.65 8.71 8.06
C LYS A 277 8.23 7.57 7.20
N ALA A 278 7.39 6.63 6.76
CA ALA A 278 7.80 5.55 5.86
C ALA A 278 8.33 6.09 4.52
N PHE A 279 7.66 7.10 3.96
CA PHE A 279 8.08 7.75 2.72
C PHE A 279 9.42 8.48 2.89
N TRP A 280 9.56 9.30 3.93
CA TRP A 280 10.82 9.99 4.24
C TRP A 280 11.98 9.01 4.38
N LYS A 281 11.76 7.90 5.10
CA LYS A 281 12.77 6.86 5.29
C LYS A 281 13.18 6.19 3.98
N ALA A 282 12.20 5.80 3.17
CA ALA A 282 12.42 5.12 1.90
C ALA A 282 13.22 5.96 0.90
N PHE A 283 13.04 7.28 0.94
CA PHE A 283 13.76 8.21 0.06
C PHE A 283 14.99 8.84 0.73
N GLY A 284 15.41 8.38 1.92
CA GLY A 284 16.57 8.93 2.63
C GLY A 284 16.42 10.41 3.02
N LEU A 285 15.19 10.91 3.06
CA LEU A 285 14.86 12.31 3.29
C LEU A 285 14.85 12.65 4.79
N GLU A 286 14.82 11.66 5.69
CA GLU A 286 14.87 11.84 7.15
C GLU A 286 16.12 12.62 7.61
N GLN A 287 17.18 12.71 6.80
CA GLN A 287 18.48 13.12 7.29
C GLN A 287 18.92 14.56 7.04
N LYS A 288 18.19 15.41 6.29
CA LYS A 288 18.38 16.89 6.19
C LYS A 288 17.49 17.46 5.07
N ALA A 289 16.38 18.12 5.41
CA ALA A 289 15.93 19.21 4.53
C ALA A 289 16.69 20.47 4.86
N ALA A 290 17.18 21.12 3.82
CA ALA A 290 17.64 22.48 3.87
C ALA A 290 16.57 23.34 3.20
N ALA A 291 15.92 24.23 3.95
CA ALA A 291 15.04 25.22 3.34
C ALA A 291 15.79 26.52 3.12
N THR A 292 15.95 26.89 1.86
CA THR A 292 16.56 28.15 1.44
C THR A 292 15.45 29.16 1.17
N ILE A 293 15.52 30.33 1.78
CA ILE A 293 14.59 31.42 1.45
C ILE A 293 15.18 32.21 0.29
N CYS A 294 14.44 32.28 -0.81
CA CYS A 294 14.76 33.11 -1.97
C CYS A 294 13.96 34.41 -1.88
N SER A 295 14.64 35.56 -1.82
CA SER A 295 14.00 36.88 -1.72
C SER A 295 14.37 37.82 -2.85
N CYS A 296 13.45 38.71 -3.20
CA CYS A 296 13.68 39.85 -4.10
C CYS A 296 14.07 41.14 -3.36
N GLU A 297 14.15 41.12 -2.03
CA GLU A 297 14.43 42.31 -1.20
C GLU A 297 15.72 43.04 -1.59
N MET A 298 16.75 42.29 -2.03
CA MET A 298 18.03 42.86 -2.48
C MET A 298 18.25 42.75 -4.00
N ALA A 299 17.22 42.43 -4.78
CA ALA A 299 17.36 42.23 -6.22
C ALA A 299 17.51 43.58 -6.94
N ALA A 300 18.58 43.72 -7.74
CA ALA A 300 18.79 44.90 -8.58
C ALA A 300 17.68 45.10 -9.64
N ASN A 301 17.00 44.02 -10.03
CA ASN A 301 15.86 44.03 -10.93
C ASN A 301 14.69 43.25 -10.30
N THR A 302 13.82 43.98 -9.59
CA THR A 302 12.67 43.41 -8.87
C THR A 302 11.71 42.68 -9.79
N SER A 303 11.42 43.21 -10.99
CA SER A 303 10.50 42.58 -11.95
C SER A 303 11.02 41.22 -12.44
N ALA A 304 12.28 41.14 -12.83
CA ALA A 304 12.90 39.87 -13.24
C ALA A 304 12.97 38.86 -12.09
N CYS A 305 13.22 39.35 -10.86
CA CYS A 305 13.22 38.52 -9.67
C CYS A 305 11.84 37.91 -9.38
N HIS A 306 10.77 38.71 -9.39
CA HIS A 306 9.40 38.23 -9.19
C HIS A 306 8.96 37.22 -10.24
N GLU A 307 9.37 37.42 -11.50
CA GLU A 307 9.11 36.46 -12.57
C GLU A 307 9.86 35.15 -12.32
N GLY A 308 11.11 35.22 -11.86
CA GLY A 308 11.90 34.07 -11.42
C GLY A 308 11.24 33.30 -10.27
N LEU A 309 10.83 33.99 -9.21
CA LEU A 309 10.11 33.39 -8.08
C LEU A 309 8.79 32.76 -8.51
N SER A 310 8.02 33.45 -9.36
CA SER A 310 6.77 32.92 -9.89
C SER A 310 6.97 31.68 -10.76
N ARG A 311 8.08 31.59 -11.50
CA ARG A 311 8.46 30.37 -12.22
C ARG A 311 8.87 29.26 -11.27
N ALA A 312 9.73 29.54 -10.30
CA ALA A 312 10.11 28.55 -9.28
C ALA A 312 8.88 27.95 -8.60
N LEU A 313 7.92 28.81 -8.22
CA LEU A 313 6.64 28.41 -7.65
C LEU A 313 5.92 27.42 -8.55
N ARG A 314 5.78 27.73 -9.84
CA ARG A 314 5.07 26.86 -10.80
C ARG A 314 5.83 25.57 -11.13
N ASP A 315 7.15 25.66 -11.26
CA ASP A 315 7.99 24.63 -11.86
C ASP A 315 8.61 23.69 -10.82
N GLY A 316 8.55 24.03 -9.52
CA GLY A 316 9.07 23.20 -8.43
C GLY A 316 10.60 23.12 -8.42
N LEU A 317 11.28 24.26 -8.54
CA LEU A 317 12.75 24.31 -8.54
C LEU A 317 13.33 23.98 -7.16
N ASP A 318 14.47 23.29 -7.16
CA ASP A 318 15.26 22.90 -5.98
C ASP A 318 16.31 23.96 -5.58
N GLN A 319 16.42 25.04 -6.37
CA GLN A 319 17.39 26.12 -6.17
C GLN A 319 16.73 27.49 -6.36
N CYS A 320 17.30 28.50 -5.72
CA CYS A 320 16.85 29.88 -5.89
C CYS A 320 17.07 30.37 -7.34
N PRO A 321 16.05 30.99 -7.98
CA PRO A 321 16.18 31.53 -9.32
C PRO A 321 17.30 32.58 -9.45
N PRO A 322 17.87 32.76 -10.66
CA PRO A 322 18.76 33.87 -10.93
C PRO A 322 18.11 35.21 -10.54
N ASN A 323 18.91 36.15 -10.02
CA ASN A 323 18.49 37.47 -9.53
C ASN A 323 17.70 37.46 -8.21
N THR A 324 17.65 36.34 -7.49
CA THR A 324 17.15 36.29 -6.10
C THR A 324 18.33 36.23 -5.13
N SER A 325 18.11 36.69 -3.90
CA SER A 325 19.05 36.46 -2.80
C SER A 325 18.65 35.20 -2.05
N ALA A 326 19.60 34.28 -1.90
CA ALA A 326 19.45 33.09 -1.08
C ALA A 326 19.93 33.40 0.35
N TYR A 327 19.05 33.21 1.33
CA TYR A 327 19.42 33.26 2.75
C TYR A 327 19.76 31.86 3.23
N ASP A 328 20.67 31.77 4.20
CA ASP A 328 21.22 30.52 4.70
C ASP A 328 20.12 29.50 4.99
N PRO A 329 20.35 28.23 4.62
CA PRO A 329 19.35 27.19 4.80
C PRO A 329 19.05 27.04 6.28
N GLN A 330 17.79 27.26 6.65
CA GLN A 330 17.34 26.84 7.96
C GLN A 330 17.14 25.33 7.92
N VAL A 331 17.63 24.64 8.96
CA VAL A 331 17.27 23.24 9.20
C VAL A 331 15.80 23.26 9.56
N VAL A 332 14.96 22.78 8.65
CA VAL A 332 13.52 22.74 8.89
C VAL A 332 13.15 21.37 9.42
N ASP A 333 12.30 21.39 10.43
CA ASP A 333 11.63 20.22 10.94
C ASP A 333 10.74 19.60 9.85
N LEU A 334 11.16 18.44 9.36
CA LEU A 334 10.55 17.76 8.21
C LEU A 334 9.08 17.42 8.44
N GLU A 335 8.69 17.19 9.69
CA GLU A 335 7.32 16.89 10.08
C GLU A 335 6.36 18.06 9.82
N LYS A 336 6.89 19.27 9.57
CA LYS A 336 6.11 20.48 9.28
C LYS A 336 6.11 20.86 7.80
N ILE A 337 6.82 20.14 6.95
CA ILE A 337 6.91 20.44 5.52
C ILE A 337 5.97 19.51 4.74
N ASP A 338 4.96 20.10 4.12
CA ASP A 338 4.07 19.36 3.21
C ASP A 338 4.77 19.04 1.88
N LEU A 339 5.31 17.82 1.77
CA LEU A 339 5.91 17.29 0.54
C LEU A 339 4.93 17.06 -0.61
N SER A 340 3.61 17.17 -0.39
CA SER A 340 2.65 17.20 -1.51
C SER A 340 2.93 18.35 -2.47
N GLN A 341 3.52 19.39 -1.90
CA GLN A 341 3.94 20.59 -2.56
C GLN A 341 5.43 20.77 -2.23
N PRO A 342 6.36 20.16 -2.99
CA PRO A 342 7.69 20.74 -3.16
C PRO A 342 7.58 22.04 -3.99
N GLN A 343 6.44 22.72 -3.88
CA GLN A 343 6.21 24.02 -4.42
C GLN A 343 6.81 24.96 -3.40
N PRO A 344 7.67 25.87 -3.86
CA PRO A 344 8.20 26.87 -2.98
C PRO A 344 7.08 27.54 -2.16
N MET A 345 7.23 27.70 -0.85
CA MET A 345 6.19 28.34 -0.03
C MET A 345 6.38 29.84 -0.06
N ARG A 346 5.34 30.60 -0.40
CA ARG A 346 5.41 32.06 -0.35
C ARG A 346 5.49 32.50 1.11
N THR A 347 6.67 32.94 1.56
CA THR A 347 6.91 33.46 2.91
C THR A 347 6.59 34.94 3.04
N GLY A 348 6.40 35.64 1.91
CA GLY A 348 6.03 37.05 1.85
C GLY A 348 5.72 37.49 0.41
N PRO A 349 5.33 38.76 0.21
CA PRO A 349 5.07 39.29 -1.14
C PRO A 349 6.29 39.12 -2.07
N ASP A 350 7.49 39.21 -1.50
CA ASP A 350 8.76 39.25 -2.23
C ASP A 350 9.70 38.08 -1.89
N SER A 351 9.21 37.07 -1.17
CA SER A 351 10.03 35.93 -0.74
C SER A 351 9.30 34.60 -0.85
N VAL A 352 10.09 33.58 -1.14
CA VAL A 352 9.65 32.23 -1.43
C VAL A 352 10.67 31.27 -0.81
N GLN A 353 10.20 30.32 -0.02
CA GLN A 353 11.01 29.27 0.58
C GLN A 353 11.09 28.07 -0.36
N VAL A 354 12.31 27.73 -0.80
CA VAL A 354 12.61 26.53 -1.58
C VAL A 354 13.16 25.47 -0.63
N VAL A 355 12.55 24.30 -0.60
CA VAL A 355 13.05 23.18 0.21
C VAL A 355 13.86 22.25 -0.68
N SER A 356 15.13 22.09 -0.35
CA SER A 356 16.05 21.16 -1.01
C SER A 356 16.28 19.96 -0.11
N TYR A 357 16.32 18.78 -0.73
CA TYR A 357 16.60 17.53 -0.04
C TYR A 357 17.94 17.00 -0.52
N SER A 358 18.87 16.80 0.41
CA SER A 358 20.18 16.23 0.12
C SER A 358 20.35 14.94 0.91
N GLY A 359 20.25 13.81 0.22
CA GLY A 359 20.54 12.50 0.79
C GLY A 359 20.58 11.47 -0.34
N PRO A 360 21.52 10.50 -0.31
CA PRO A 360 21.39 9.36 -1.19
C PRO A 360 20.08 8.66 -0.84
N LEU A 361 19.28 8.32 -1.86
CA LEU A 361 18.17 7.38 -1.70
C LEU A 361 18.73 6.17 -0.96
N SER A 362 18.10 5.74 0.13
CA SER A 362 18.49 4.50 0.79
C SER A 362 17.96 3.37 -0.08
N PRO A 363 18.79 2.73 -0.94
CA PRO A 363 18.29 1.81 -1.96
C PRO A 363 17.65 0.56 -1.34
N ASP A 364 17.93 0.32 -0.07
CA ASP A 364 17.55 -0.88 0.68
C ASP A 364 16.24 -0.71 1.48
N VAL A 365 15.62 0.49 1.47
CA VAL A 365 14.39 0.73 2.24
C VAL A 365 13.18 0.71 1.31
N SER A 366 12.36 -0.32 1.45
CA SER A 366 11.05 -0.41 0.79
C SER A 366 9.97 0.36 1.57
N LEU A 367 9.08 1.03 0.84
CA LEU A 367 7.81 1.55 1.35
C LEU A 367 6.87 0.44 1.82
N LEU A 368 6.97 -0.74 1.19
CA LEU A 368 6.15 -1.90 1.51
C LEU A 368 6.89 -2.81 2.49
N LYS A 369 6.14 -3.33 3.44
CA LYS A 369 6.59 -4.47 4.23
C LYS A 369 6.41 -5.76 3.42
N PRO A 370 7.15 -6.83 3.75
CA PRO A 370 7.03 -8.11 3.06
C PRO A 370 5.60 -8.65 3.01
N ALA A 371 4.88 -8.53 4.13
CA ALA A 371 3.48 -8.95 4.23
C ALA A 371 2.56 -8.13 3.32
N HIS A 372 2.80 -6.82 3.19
CA HIS A 372 2.06 -5.96 2.26
C HIS A 372 2.25 -6.42 0.82
N PHE A 373 3.51 -6.62 0.42
CA PHE A 373 3.83 -7.04 -0.93
C PHE A 373 3.15 -8.37 -1.28
N ARG A 374 3.26 -9.38 -0.39
CA ARG A 374 2.59 -10.68 -0.60
C ARG A 374 1.07 -10.58 -0.58
N ALA A 375 0.48 -9.76 0.29
CA ALA A 375 -0.97 -9.55 0.33
C ALA A 375 -1.49 -8.93 -0.97
N ILE A 376 -0.67 -8.11 -1.63
CA ILE A 376 -0.93 -7.50 -2.93
C ILE A 376 -0.74 -8.49 -4.08
N THR A 377 0.39 -9.20 -4.14
CA THR A 377 0.72 -10.04 -5.30
C THR A 377 -0.01 -11.39 -5.28
N ASN A 378 -0.32 -11.88 -4.08
CA ASN A 378 -0.89 -13.20 -3.83
C ASN A 378 -2.13 -13.10 -2.91
N PRO A 379 -3.11 -12.24 -3.26
CA PRO A 379 -4.25 -12.00 -2.41
C PRO A 379 -5.05 -13.29 -2.22
N GLY A 380 -5.35 -13.61 -0.97
CA GLY A 380 -6.06 -14.83 -0.59
C GLY A 380 -5.23 -16.11 -0.49
N CYS A 381 -3.92 -16.03 -0.69
CA CYS A 381 -3.04 -17.18 -0.44
C CYS A 381 -2.86 -17.44 1.05
N ALA A 382 -2.75 -18.74 1.41
CA ALA A 382 -2.54 -19.17 2.79
C ALA A 382 -1.27 -18.60 3.44
N VAL A 383 -0.25 -18.26 2.63
CA VAL A 383 0.97 -17.57 3.08
C VAL A 383 0.69 -16.20 3.71
N ASN A 384 -0.47 -15.60 3.43
CA ASN A 384 -0.92 -14.32 3.96
C ASN A 384 -1.91 -14.47 5.13
N ASN A 385 -2.21 -15.70 5.59
CA ASN A 385 -3.20 -15.93 6.65
C ASN A 385 -2.91 -15.13 7.92
N GLU A 386 -1.64 -15.05 8.35
CA GLU A 386 -1.29 -14.27 9.53
C GLU A 386 -1.56 -12.78 9.36
N TYR A 387 -1.18 -12.21 8.21
CA TYR A 387 -1.51 -10.82 7.88
C TYR A 387 -3.02 -10.59 7.87
N TYR A 388 -3.81 -11.50 7.28
CA TYR A 388 -5.28 -11.39 7.26
C TYR A 388 -5.90 -11.50 8.65
N ILE A 389 -5.42 -12.41 9.49
CA ILE A 389 -5.85 -12.51 10.89
C ILE A 389 -5.56 -11.22 11.65
N CYS A 390 -4.39 -10.61 11.43
CA CYS A 390 -4.00 -9.37 12.10
C CYS A 390 -4.73 -8.13 11.57
N SER A 391 -5.19 -8.16 10.32
CA SER A 391 -5.86 -7.02 9.68
C SER A 391 -7.39 -7.12 9.69
N SER A 392 -7.97 -8.30 9.95
CA SER A 392 -9.42 -8.54 9.86
C SER A 392 -10.27 -7.61 10.73
N ASP A 393 -9.69 -7.12 11.83
CA ASP A 393 -10.38 -6.35 12.84
C ASP A 393 -9.97 -4.87 12.86
N ALA A 394 -9.16 -4.40 11.89
CA ALA A 394 -8.56 -3.06 11.90
C ALA A 394 -9.59 -1.89 11.92
N TYR A 395 -10.83 -2.12 11.52
CA TYR A 395 -11.89 -1.10 11.56
C TYR A 395 -13.07 -1.49 12.46
N LYS A 396 -12.92 -2.52 13.30
CA LYS A 396 -13.91 -2.83 14.32
C LYS A 396 -13.74 -1.87 15.50
N GLY A 397 -14.75 -1.04 15.72
CA GLY A 397 -14.83 -0.14 16.88
C GLY A 397 -15.55 -0.79 18.06
N ARG A 398 -15.44 -0.17 19.24
CA ARG A 398 -16.15 -0.53 20.49
C ARG A 398 -17.70 -0.44 20.43
N GLY A 399 -18.28 -0.04 19.29
CA GLY A 399 -19.67 0.40 19.16
C GLY A 399 -20.75 -0.69 18.97
N GLY A 400 -20.46 -1.96 19.23
CA GLY A 400 -21.48 -3.03 19.28
C GLY A 400 -21.81 -3.54 20.70
N GLY A 401 -21.06 -3.11 21.72
CA GLY A 401 -21.14 -3.61 23.09
C GLY A 401 -19.84 -3.32 23.85
N THR A 402 -19.96 -2.88 25.10
CA THR A 402 -18.91 -2.22 25.91
C THR A 402 -17.84 -3.17 26.47
N GLY A 403 -17.10 -3.87 25.62
CA GLY A 403 -16.00 -4.72 26.08
C GLY A 403 -14.91 -4.91 25.05
N ARG A 404 -13.70 -5.24 25.52
CA ARG A 404 -12.60 -5.86 24.75
C ARG A 404 -13.02 -7.17 24.04
N GLU A 405 -14.27 -7.59 24.21
CA GLU A 405 -14.85 -8.86 23.76
C GLU A 405 -15.15 -8.89 22.25
N ASN A 406 -15.15 -7.73 21.56
CA ASN A 406 -15.47 -7.66 20.12
C ASN A 406 -14.26 -7.58 19.18
N CYS A 407 -13.04 -7.32 19.69
CA CYS A 407 -11.87 -7.75 18.93
C CYS A 407 -11.89 -9.27 19.02
N ALA A 408 -11.81 -9.99 17.90
CA ALA A 408 -11.72 -11.43 17.96
C ALA A 408 -10.50 -11.76 18.83
N ILE A 409 -10.76 -12.26 20.05
CA ILE A 409 -9.82 -12.41 21.18
C ILE A 409 -8.58 -13.28 20.85
N ARG A 410 -8.47 -13.79 19.62
CA ARG A 410 -7.51 -14.84 19.27
C ARG A 410 -6.08 -14.33 19.05
N THR A 411 -5.90 -13.05 18.70
CA THR A 411 -4.55 -12.50 18.51
C THR A 411 -4.53 -11.07 19.05
N PRO A 412 -4.04 -10.82 20.28
CA PRO A 412 -3.87 -9.45 20.74
C PRO A 412 -2.98 -8.69 19.73
N PRO A 413 -3.14 -7.37 19.53
CA PRO A 413 -2.26 -6.60 18.66
C PRO A 413 -0.76 -6.83 18.93
N SER A 414 -0.41 -7.18 20.16
CA SER A 414 0.94 -7.61 20.58
C SER A 414 1.43 -8.92 19.93
N ALA A 415 0.54 -9.87 19.65
CA ALA A 415 0.85 -11.11 18.94
C ALA A 415 1.04 -10.89 17.43
N CYS A 416 0.48 -9.81 16.89
CA CYS A 416 0.71 -9.35 15.52
C CYS A 416 1.98 -8.50 15.36
N SER A 417 2.69 -8.14 16.44
CA SER A 417 3.76 -7.13 16.40
C SER A 417 5.15 -7.66 16.75
N GLY A 418 5.43 -8.97 16.73
CA GLY A 418 6.79 -9.37 17.13
C GLY A 418 7.32 -10.80 17.04
N LYS A 419 6.73 -11.77 16.34
CA LYS A 419 7.36 -13.11 16.24
C LYS A 419 7.15 -13.78 14.88
N GLY A 420 8.12 -13.63 13.98
CA GLY A 420 8.28 -14.46 12.76
C GLY A 420 8.05 -13.74 11.44
N ASN A 421 8.43 -14.39 10.34
CA ASN A 421 8.48 -13.92 8.92
C ASN A 421 7.13 -13.43 8.35
N HIS A 422 6.10 -13.47 9.17
CA HIS A 422 4.70 -13.41 8.81
C HIS A 422 3.96 -12.28 9.56
N SER A 423 4.58 -11.63 10.56
CA SER A 423 4.07 -10.44 11.24
C SER A 423 4.84 -9.19 10.80
N TRP A 424 4.37 -8.48 9.76
CA TRP A 424 4.85 -7.18 9.23
C TRP A 424 6.36 -7.01 8.92
N ILE A 425 7.24 -7.92 9.32
CA ILE A 425 8.69 -7.78 9.33
C ILE A 425 9.29 -9.09 8.81
N GLU A 426 10.37 -8.99 8.03
CA GLU A 426 11.14 -10.15 7.54
C GLU A 426 11.72 -10.97 8.70
N ALA A 427 11.87 -12.28 8.51
CA ALA A 427 13.05 -12.93 9.09
C ALA A 427 14.25 -12.55 8.25
N ARG A 428 15.30 -12.15 8.96
CA ARG A 428 16.66 -12.23 8.44
C ARG A 428 17.14 -13.66 8.42
#